data_AF-E6K524-F1
#
_entry.id   AF-E6K524-F1
#
_cell.length_a   1.000
_cell.length_b   1.000
_cell.length_c   1.000
_cell.angle_alpha   90.00
_cell.angle_beta   90.00
_cell.angle_gamma   90.00
#
_symmetry.space_group_name_H-M   'P 1'
#
loop_
_entity.id
_entity.type
_entity.pdbx_description
1 polymer ?
#
loop_
_entity_poly.entity_id
_entity_poly.type
_entity_poly.pdbx_seq_one_letter_code
_entity_poly.pdbx_strand_id
1 'polypeptide(L)'
;MRNFFKTLPILVSVVIMTFISCTESEGPFGISDFHLFVRFQNADGRNLADSANVLGNDDIARLKADTVKDLHLSIERMNSGRKPVELGIVDWIKTKSSMNSSDLPNVDYGKMGTMLELQFFDRSIWDKNDIRNEAYLLTFNSDKLFENDENHTIKFYIHIYGRGQYRTYRCEVDGKEVPIDDVISDKRNYGLYGAVIVTI
;
A
#
# COMPACT_ATOMS: atom_id res chain seq x y z
N MET A 1 -26.26 48.35 26.86
CA MET A 1 -26.66 46.93 26.85
C MET A 1 -25.57 46.12 26.15
N ARG A 2 -24.95 45.20 26.88
CA ARG A 2 -23.97 44.21 26.38
C ARG A 2 -24.65 43.29 25.39
N ASN A 3 -24.06 43.05 24.22
CA ASN A 3 -24.28 41.82 23.46
C ASN A 3 -22.92 41.24 23.07
N PHE A 4 -22.52 40.22 23.82
CA PHE A 4 -21.40 39.33 23.53
C PHE A 4 -21.84 38.38 22.40
N PHE A 5 -21.39 38.62 21.17
CA PHE A 5 -21.39 37.57 20.16
C PHE A 5 -20.08 36.79 20.28
N LYS A 6 -20.15 35.64 20.94
CA LYS A 6 -19.10 34.62 20.89
C LYS A 6 -19.10 34.03 19.48
N THR A 7 -18.14 34.39 18.65
CA THR A 7 -17.84 33.66 17.42
C THR A 7 -17.07 32.39 17.78
N LEU A 8 -17.75 31.26 17.62
CA LEU A 8 -17.19 29.90 17.70
C LEU A 8 -16.18 29.72 16.54
N PRO A 9 -14.98 29.15 16.75
CA PRO A 9 -14.14 28.76 15.62
C PRO A 9 -14.76 27.53 14.97
N ILE A 10 -15.24 27.70 13.74
CA ILE A 10 -15.61 26.60 12.86
C ILE A 10 -14.31 25.88 12.51
N LEU A 11 -14.13 24.69 13.05
CA LEU A 11 -13.09 23.76 12.64
C LEU A 11 -13.40 23.35 11.20
N VAL A 12 -12.85 24.06 10.23
CA VAL A 12 -12.89 23.67 8.82
C VAL A 12 -11.98 22.46 8.70
N SER A 13 -12.57 21.28 8.82
CA SER A 13 -11.94 20.03 8.39
C SER A 13 -11.74 20.12 6.89
N VAL A 14 -10.57 20.62 6.48
CA VAL A 14 -10.10 20.52 5.11
C VAL A 14 -9.82 19.05 4.87
N VAL A 15 -10.80 18.34 4.31
CA VAL A 15 -10.56 17.03 3.71
C VAL A 15 -9.69 17.31 2.48
N ILE A 16 -8.37 17.30 2.67
CA ILE A 16 -7.43 17.28 1.57
C ILE A 16 -7.62 15.92 0.91
N MET A 17 -8.39 15.88 -0.19
CA MET A 17 -8.42 14.73 -1.09
C MET A 17 -7.03 14.61 -1.72
N THR A 18 -6.17 13.84 -1.08
CA THR A 18 -4.96 13.34 -1.72
C THR A 18 -5.40 12.29 -2.73
N PHE A 19 -5.19 12.57 -4.02
CA PHE A 19 -5.39 11.58 -5.08
C PHE A 19 -4.33 10.50 -4.90
N ILE A 20 -4.76 9.31 -4.48
CA ILE A 20 -3.90 8.16 -4.24
C ILE A 20 -4.62 6.95 -4.81
N SER A 21 -3.93 6.24 -5.69
CA SER A 21 -4.52 5.18 -6.47
C SER A 21 -3.91 3.82 -6.17
N CYS A 22 -4.73 2.81 -5.94
CA CYS A 22 -4.27 1.43 -6.14
C CYS A 22 -4.23 1.18 -7.67
N THR A 23 -3.33 0.37 -8.22
CA THR A 23 -3.30 0.16 -9.68
C THR A 23 -3.98 -1.15 -10.10
N GLU A 24 -4.71 -1.16 -11.22
CA GLU A 24 -5.32 -2.38 -11.77
C GLU A 24 -4.23 -3.31 -12.36
N SER A 25 -4.37 -4.62 -12.15
CA SER A 25 -3.44 -5.63 -12.66
C SER A 25 -4.20 -6.87 -13.14
N GLU A 26 -3.91 -7.35 -14.36
CA GLU A 26 -4.36 -8.66 -14.85
C GLU A 26 -3.28 -9.73 -14.59
N GLY A 27 -3.65 -10.81 -13.88
CA GLY A 27 -2.70 -11.83 -13.39
C GLY A 27 -2.09 -12.79 -14.45
N PRO A 28 -1.04 -13.58 -14.11
CA PRO A 28 -0.17 -14.29 -15.08
C PRO A 28 -0.68 -15.65 -15.58
N PHE A 29 0.10 -16.25 -16.50
CA PHE A 29 0.12 -17.71 -16.80
C PHE A 29 1.15 -18.54 -15.96
N GLY A 30 1.91 -17.93 -15.02
CA GLY A 30 2.88 -18.57 -14.10
C GLY A 30 3.16 -17.78 -12.80
N ILE A 31 3.66 -18.41 -11.73
CA ILE A 31 3.69 -17.90 -10.33
C ILE A 31 4.26 -16.47 -10.23
N SER A 32 3.42 -15.48 -9.91
CA SER A 32 3.84 -14.11 -9.55
C SER A 32 3.28 -13.73 -8.19
N ASP A 33 4.11 -13.07 -7.40
CA ASP A 33 3.77 -12.40 -6.14
C ASP A 33 2.88 -11.17 -6.36
N PHE A 34 2.19 -10.79 -5.29
CA PHE A 34 1.62 -9.46 -5.14
C PHE A 34 2.72 -8.55 -4.59
N HIS A 35 2.96 -7.41 -5.23
CA HIS A 35 4.02 -6.46 -4.96
C HIS A 35 3.45 -5.06 -4.70
N LEU A 36 3.63 -4.54 -3.49
CA LEU A 36 3.13 -3.22 -3.07
C LEU A 36 4.27 -2.32 -2.63
N PHE A 37 4.22 -1.06 -3.04
CA PHE A 37 5.05 0.03 -2.52
C PHE A 37 4.16 0.94 -1.68
N VAL A 38 4.44 1.05 -0.39
CA VAL A 38 3.63 1.84 0.54
C VAL A 38 4.43 3.06 1.01
N ARG A 39 3.87 4.25 0.81
CA ARG A 39 4.39 5.50 1.38
C ARG A 39 3.48 5.93 2.53
N PHE A 40 4.05 6.14 3.70
CA PHE A 40 3.36 6.77 4.82
C PHE A 40 3.63 8.27 4.81
N GLN A 41 2.57 9.08 4.94
CA GLN A 41 2.70 10.54 4.97
C GLN A 41 1.75 11.16 5.99
N ASN A 42 2.05 12.38 6.44
CA ASN A 42 1.09 13.18 7.20
C ASN A 42 0.10 13.93 6.28
N ALA A 43 -0.87 14.62 6.87
CA ALA A 43 -1.85 15.43 6.16
C ALA A 43 -1.25 16.51 5.22
N ASP A 44 -0.03 17.01 5.50
CA ASP A 44 0.67 17.98 4.66
C ASP A 44 1.43 17.32 3.47
N GLY A 45 1.36 15.99 3.35
CA GLY A 45 2.07 15.22 2.34
C GLY A 45 3.54 14.93 2.66
N ARG A 46 4.01 15.24 3.87
CA ARG A 46 5.38 14.94 4.30
C ARG A 46 5.55 13.44 4.49
N ASN A 47 6.58 12.86 3.87
CA ASN A 47 6.92 11.44 4.03
C ASN A 47 7.40 11.17 5.46
N LEU A 48 6.70 10.28 6.17
CA LEU A 48 6.99 9.93 7.57
C LEU A 48 8.27 9.09 7.69
N ALA A 49 8.51 8.17 6.75
CA ALA A 49 9.71 7.34 6.77
C ALA A 49 11.00 8.16 6.53
N ASP A 50 10.91 9.18 5.66
CA ASP A 50 12.00 10.15 5.51
C ASP A 50 12.19 11.01 6.78
N SER A 51 11.10 11.43 7.42
CA SER A 51 11.14 12.25 8.65
C SER A 51 11.72 11.48 9.84
N ALA A 52 11.38 10.20 9.96
CA ALA A 52 11.92 9.28 10.96
C ALA A 52 13.33 8.77 10.61
N ASN A 53 13.89 9.15 9.45
CA ASN A 53 15.18 8.72 8.95
C ASN A 53 15.36 7.18 8.96
N VAL A 54 14.34 6.47 8.48
CA VAL A 54 14.26 5.00 8.58
C VAL A 54 15.47 4.29 7.94
N LEU A 55 15.97 4.81 6.82
CA LEU A 55 17.12 4.23 6.11
C LEU A 55 18.49 4.71 6.66
N GLY A 56 18.51 5.67 7.58
CA GLY A 56 19.73 6.32 8.05
C GLY A 56 20.41 7.22 7.00
N ASN A 57 21.68 7.56 7.23
CA ASN A 57 22.47 8.40 6.32
C ASN A 57 23.15 7.59 5.20
N ASP A 58 23.15 8.22 4.02
CA ASP A 58 23.91 8.03 2.77
C ASP A 58 24.36 6.60 2.38
N ASP A 59 23.79 6.15 1.26
CA ASP A 59 24.05 4.95 0.45
C ASP A 59 23.20 3.70 0.69
N ILE A 60 22.42 3.61 1.77
CA ILE A 60 21.48 2.49 1.95
C ILE A 60 20.25 2.72 1.07
N ALA A 61 20.23 2.08 -0.10
CA ALA A 61 19.08 2.10 -1.00
C ALA A 61 17.94 1.17 -0.54
N ARG A 62 18.26 0.20 0.33
CA ARG A 62 17.35 -0.85 0.78
C ARG A 62 17.72 -1.39 2.16
N LEU A 63 16.73 -1.57 3.02
CA LEU A 63 16.90 -2.08 4.38
C LEU A 63 15.74 -3.01 4.71
N LYS A 64 15.99 -4.19 5.31
CA LYS A 64 14.89 -5.07 5.72
C LYS A 64 14.02 -4.43 6.78
N ALA A 65 12.70 -4.53 6.65
CA ALA A 65 11.78 -3.84 7.57
C ALA A 65 11.87 -4.36 9.01
N ASP A 66 12.25 -5.62 9.22
CA ASP A 66 12.47 -6.22 10.55
C ASP A 66 13.61 -5.56 11.34
N THR A 67 14.49 -4.82 10.67
CA THR A 67 15.52 -4.01 11.33
C THR A 67 14.94 -2.73 11.96
N VAL A 68 13.77 -2.29 11.51
CA VAL A 68 12.97 -1.23 12.13
C VAL A 68 12.06 -1.90 13.16
N LYS A 69 12.54 -1.95 14.40
CA LYS A 69 11.99 -2.79 15.48
C LYS A 69 10.54 -2.47 15.89
N ASP A 70 9.99 -1.35 15.44
CA ASP A 70 8.69 -0.83 15.84
C ASP A 70 7.62 -0.92 14.75
N LEU A 71 7.96 -1.32 13.51
CA LEU A 71 6.94 -1.57 12.49
C LEU A 71 6.39 -2.98 12.64
N HIS A 72 5.12 -3.07 13.00
CA HIS A 72 4.33 -4.28 12.97
C HIS A 72 3.51 -4.34 11.67
N LEU A 73 3.65 -5.44 10.94
CA LEU A 73 2.90 -5.74 9.72
C LEU A 73 2.20 -7.09 9.87
N SER A 74 0.93 -7.14 9.54
CA SER A 74 0.21 -8.39 9.29
C SER A 74 -0.53 -8.34 7.96
N ILE A 75 -0.73 -9.51 7.38
CA ILE A 75 -1.58 -9.69 6.21
C ILE A 75 -2.59 -10.80 6.49
N GLU A 76 -3.85 -10.50 6.26
CA GLU A 76 -4.95 -11.42 6.42
C GLU A 76 -5.70 -11.57 5.10
N ARG A 77 -6.06 -12.81 4.78
CA ARG A 77 -7.06 -13.09 3.76
C ARG A 77 -8.42 -13.16 4.44
N MET A 78 -9.34 -12.31 4.01
CA MET A 78 -10.60 -12.09 4.72
C MET A 78 -11.67 -13.16 4.44
N ASN A 79 -11.66 -13.83 3.28
CA ASN A 79 -12.72 -14.77 2.91
C ASN A 79 -12.25 -16.23 2.75
N SER A 80 -11.54 -16.85 3.71
CA SER A 80 -11.33 -18.31 3.58
C SER A 80 -10.91 -19.10 4.82
N GLY A 81 -11.43 -20.33 4.93
CA GLY A 81 -10.80 -21.47 5.62
C GLY A 81 -9.73 -22.18 4.77
N ARG A 82 -8.98 -21.43 3.93
CA ARG A 82 -7.89 -21.94 3.08
C ARG A 82 -6.52 -21.51 3.63
N LYS A 83 -5.44 -22.03 3.04
CA LYS A 83 -4.05 -21.79 3.48
C LYS A 83 -3.74 -20.30 3.65
N PRO A 84 -2.99 -19.88 4.69
CA PRO A 84 -2.60 -18.49 4.91
C PRO A 84 -1.86 -17.89 3.71
N VAL A 85 -1.85 -16.57 3.63
CA VAL A 85 -1.00 -15.80 2.72
C VAL A 85 0.43 -15.83 3.26
N GLU A 86 1.41 -16.03 2.38
CA GLU A 86 2.83 -16.05 2.75
C GLU A 86 3.43 -14.66 2.49
N LEU A 87 4.02 -14.02 3.50
CA LEU A 87 4.84 -12.82 3.31
C LEU A 87 6.18 -13.22 2.69
N GLY A 88 6.60 -12.47 1.68
CA GLY A 88 7.90 -12.57 1.04
C GLY A 88 8.83 -11.45 1.50
N ILE A 89 9.06 -10.50 0.62
CA ILE A 89 9.88 -9.31 0.87
C ILE A 89 9.11 -8.31 1.72
N VAL A 90 9.79 -7.74 2.71
CA VAL A 90 9.30 -6.60 3.49
C VAL A 90 10.51 -5.70 3.74
N ASP A 91 10.74 -4.73 2.86
CA ASP A 91 11.95 -3.91 2.86
C ASP A 91 11.61 -2.42 2.74
N TRP A 92 12.30 -1.58 3.50
CA TRP A 92 12.35 -0.16 3.22
C TRP A 92 13.25 0.12 2.02
N ILE A 93 12.81 0.97 1.11
CA ILE A 93 13.55 1.37 -0.08
C ILE A 93 13.57 2.89 -0.24
N LYS A 94 14.68 3.43 -0.75
CA LYS A 94 14.74 4.83 -1.21
C LYS A 94 14.41 4.86 -2.69
N THR A 95 13.27 5.46 -3.06
CA THR A 95 12.92 5.58 -4.47
C THR A 95 13.81 6.59 -5.19
N LYS A 96 14.10 6.30 -6.45
CA LYS A 96 14.88 7.17 -7.35
C LYS A 96 14.13 7.29 -8.67
N SER A 97 14.35 8.37 -9.41
CA SER A 97 13.74 8.57 -10.73
C SER A 97 14.07 7.46 -11.73
N SER A 98 15.22 6.77 -11.57
CA SER A 98 15.61 5.60 -12.36
C SER A 98 14.70 4.38 -12.17
N MET A 99 13.83 4.40 -11.16
CA MET A 99 12.78 3.38 -10.97
C MET A 99 11.55 3.63 -11.82
N ASN A 100 11.41 4.81 -12.45
CA ASN A 100 10.33 5.02 -13.41
C ASN A 100 10.56 4.09 -14.61
N SER A 101 9.81 3.00 -14.65
CA SER A 101 9.91 1.93 -15.64
C SER A 101 8.51 1.60 -16.18
N SER A 102 8.43 1.04 -17.38
CA SER A 102 7.19 0.44 -17.90
C SER A 102 6.71 -0.76 -17.09
N ASP A 103 7.54 -1.27 -16.19
CA ASP A 103 7.31 -2.51 -15.44
C ASP A 103 6.87 -2.24 -13.99
N LEU A 104 6.80 -0.96 -13.60
CA LEU A 104 6.39 -0.51 -12.26
C LEU A 104 5.23 0.48 -12.38
N PRO A 105 4.27 0.51 -11.44
CA PRO A 105 3.10 1.41 -11.46
C PRO A 105 3.41 2.84 -11.92
N ASN A 106 2.49 3.47 -12.66
CA ASN A 106 2.72 4.80 -13.24
C ASN A 106 2.72 5.91 -12.18
N VAL A 107 3.81 5.98 -11.44
CA VAL A 107 4.03 6.86 -10.31
C VAL A 107 5.35 7.58 -10.51
N ASP A 108 5.40 8.87 -10.14
CA ASP A 108 6.66 9.62 -10.12
C ASP A 108 7.51 9.19 -8.92
N TYR A 109 8.21 8.06 -9.06
CA TYR A 109 9.07 7.50 -8.01
C TYR A 109 10.18 8.46 -7.60
N GLY A 110 10.58 9.42 -8.44
CA GLY A 110 11.52 10.47 -8.06
C GLY A 110 11.02 11.39 -6.94
N LYS A 111 9.70 11.46 -6.72
CA LYS A 111 9.05 12.28 -5.69
C LYS A 111 8.47 11.47 -4.52
N MET A 112 8.60 10.15 -4.53
CA MET A 112 8.02 9.29 -3.50
C MET A 112 8.86 9.19 -2.23
N GLY A 113 10.19 9.31 -2.33
CA GLY A 113 11.08 9.29 -1.18
C GLY A 113 11.28 7.88 -0.62
N THR A 114 11.25 7.72 0.70
CA THR A 114 11.36 6.39 1.31
C THR A 114 10.00 5.68 1.30
N MET A 115 9.96 4.44 0.80
CA MET A 115 8.75 3.60 0.76
C MET A 115 9.01 2.23 1.40
N LEU A 116 7.94 1.56 1.83
CA LEU A 116 7.96 0.17 2.24
C LEU A 116 7.55 -0.71 1.05
N GLU A 117 8.47 -1.54 0.58
CA GLU A 117 8.25 -2.57 -0.42
C GLU A 117 7.77 -3.87 0.25
N LEU A 118 6.65 -4.39 -0.23
CA LEU A 118 5.98 -5.57 0.30
C LEU A 118 5.74 -6.56 -0.83
N GLN A 119 6.14 -7.81 -0.65
CA GLN A 119 5.74 -8.92 -1.50
C GLN A 119 5.00 -9.96 -0.69
N PHE A 120 3.91 -10.48 -1.23
CA PHE A 120 3.17 -11.58 -0.62
C PHE A 120 2.63 -12.55 -1.66
N PHE A 121 2.38 -13.78 -1.22
CA PHE A 121 2.00 -14.89 -2.07
C PHE A 121 0.71 -15.53 -1.58
N ASP A 122 -0.25 -15.64 -2.49
CA ASP A 122 -1.40 -16.50 -2.31
C ASP A 122 -1.29 -17.67 -3.28
N ARG A 123 -0.93 -18.87 -2.79
CA ARG A 123 -0.83 -20.05 -3.64
C ARG A 123 -2.20 -20.56 -4.13
N SER A 124 -3.30 -20.21 -3.44
CA SER A 124 -4.64 -20.72 -3.77
C SER A 124 -5.21 -20.16 -5.07
N ILE A 125 -4.79 -18.95 -5.47
CA ILE A 125 -5.26 -18.32 -6.72
C ILE A 125 -4.83 -19.09 -7.98
N TRP A 126 -3.86 -20.00 -7.84
CA TRP A 126 -3.28 -20.78 -8.93
C TRP A 126 -4.12 -22.01 -9.30
N ASP A 127 -5.11 -22.37 -8.49
CA ASP A 127 -6.01 -23.46 -8.79
C ASP A 127 -6.80 -23.13 -10.07
N LYS A 128 -6.69 -24.00 -11.09
CA LYS A 128 -7.18 -23.74 -12.45
C LYS A 128 -8.69 -23.43 -12.55
N ASN A 129 -9.46 -23.87 -11.55
CA ASN A 129 -10.91 -23.73 -11.52
C ASN A 129 -11.37 -22.84 -10.35
N ASP A 130 -10.48 -22.07 -9.74
CA ASP A 130 -10.81 -21.20 -8.61
C ASP A 130 -11.26 -19.82 -9.10
N ILE A 131 -12.55 -19.70 -9.42
CA ILE A 131 -13.18 -18.42 -9.80
C ILE A 131 -13.94 -17.89 -8.59
N ARG A 132 -13.51 -16.76 -8.04
CA ARG A 132 -14.11 -16.19 -6.82
C ARG A 132 -13.67 -14.75 -6.57
N ASN A 133 -14.39 -14.08 -5.67
CA ASN A 133 -13.92 -12.85 -5.06
C ASN A 133 -13.10 -13.18 -3.80
N GLU A 134 -12.03 -12.41 -3.59
CA GLU A 134 -11.20 -12.47 -2.40
C GLU A 134 -10.89 -11.05 -1.92
N ALA A 135 -10.62 -10.90 -0.62
CA ALA A 135 -10.09 -9.67 -0.08
C ALA A 135 -8.87 -9.94 0.80
N TYR A 136 -7.88 -9.06 0.68
CA TYR A 136 -6.69 -9.06 1.53
C TYR A 136 -6.67 -7.78 2.35
N LEU A 137 -6.38 -7.90 3.64
CA LEU A 137 -6.21 -6.81 4.57
C LEU A 137 -4.76 -6.81 5.05
N LEU A 138 -4.05 -5.73 4.74
CA LEU A 138 -2.75 -5.43 5.34
C LEU A 138 -2.99 -4.48 6.51
N THR A 139 -2.38 -4.77 7.65
CA THR A 139 -2.45 -3.92 8.85
C THR A 139 -1.04 -3.54 9.26
N PHE A 140 -0.84 -2.24 9.46
CA PHE A 140 0.40 -1.60 9.85
C PHE A 140 0.19 -0.91 11.20
N ASN A 141 1.17 -1.04 12.08
CA ASN A 141 1.20 -0.32 13.35
C ASN A 141 2.66 0.04 13.69
N SER A 142 2.87 1.25 14.19
CA SER A 142 4.17 1.73 14.66
C SER A 142 4.01 3.01 15.47
N ASP A 143 4.25 2.89 16.78
CA ASP A 143 4.20 4.04 17.70
C ASP A 143 5.22 5.13 17.34
N LYS A 144 6.34 4.78 16.70
CA LYS A 144 7.39 5.77 16.37
C LYS A 144 7.21 6.38 14.99
N LEU A 145 6.79 5.60 13.99
CA LEU A 145 6.63 6.09 12.64
C LEU A 145 5.34 6.90 12.49
N PHE A 146 4.28 6.48 13.18
CA PHE A 146 2.95 7.09 13.10
C PHE A 146 2.67 8.05 14.27
N GLU A 147 3.52 8.06 15.30
CA GLU A 147 3.35 8.85 16.53
C GLU A 147 2.03 8.54 17.27
N ASN A 148 1.44 7.37 17.02
CA ASN A 148 0.20 6.87 17.61
C ASN A 148 0.20 5.33 17.64
N ASP A 149 -0.71 4.74 18.42
CA ASP A 149 -0.91 3.28 18.53
C ASP A 149 -2.03 2.76 17.62
N GLU A 150 -2.51 3.59 16.67
CA GLU A 150 -3.58 3.22 15.77
C GLU A 150 -3.10 2.22 14.70
N ASN A 151 -4.03 1.39 14.25
CA ASN A 151 -3.80 0.49 13.13
C ASN A 151 -4.14 1.22 11.84
N HIS A 152 -3.18 1.25 10.93
CA HIS A 152 -3.41 1.68 9.56
C HIS A 152 -3.58 0.47 8.66
N THR A 153 -4.48 0.58 7.70
CA THR A 153 -4.94 -0.57 6.92
C THR A 153 -4.95 -0.25 5.44
N ILE A 154 -4.56 -1.25 4.65
CA ILE A 154 -4.80 -1.27 3.20
C ILE A 154 -5.54 -2.54 2.89
N LYS A 155 -6.71 -2.41 2.28
CA LYS A 155 -7.57 -3.54 1.92
C LYS A 155 -7.82 -3.57 0.43
N PHE A 156 -7.46 -4.68 -0.21
CA PHE A 156 -7.68 -4.89 -1.63
C PHE A 156 -8.76 -5.95 -1.83
N TYR A 157 -9.65 -5.70 -2.78
CA TYR A 157 -10.63 -6.68 -3.22
C TYR A 157 -10.27 -7.09 -4.64
N ILE A 158 -10.09 -8.38 -4.83
CA ILE A 158 -9.75 -8.96 -6.12
C ILE A 158 -10.81 -9.94 -6.58
N HIS A 159 -10.98 -10.02 -7.90
CA HIS A 159 -11.71 -11.09 -8.55
C HIS A 159 -10.70 -12.03 -9.20
N ILE A 160 -10.68 -13.28 -8.77
CA ILE A 160 -9.80 -14.34 -9.28
C ILE A 160 -10.55 -15.08 -10.38
N TYR A 161 -9.91 -15.23 -11.54
CA TYR A 161 -10.41 -15.94 -12.72
C TYR A 161 -9.85 -17.38 -12.82
N GLY A 162 -8.97 -17.76 -11.89
CA GLY A 162 -8.29 -19.05 -11.84
C GLY A 162 -6.92 -19.01 -12.50
N ARG A 163 -6.08 -20.00 -12.19
CA ARG A 163 -4.73 -20.17 -12.77
C ARG A 163 -3.85 -18.91 -12.62
N GLY A 164 -3.95 -18.21 -11.49
CA GLY A 164 -3.16 -17.01 -11.21
C GLY A 164 -3.71 -15.73 -11.83
N GLN A 165 -4.79 -15.80 -12.61
CA GLN A 165 -5.43 -14.62 -13.17
C GLN A 165 -6.34 -13.99 -12.13
N TYR A 166 -6.21 -12.68 -11.93
CA TYR A 166 -7.11 -11.89 -11.11
C TYR A 166 -7.14 -10.45 -11.62
N ARG A 167 -8.11 -9.67 -11.13
CA ARG A 167 -8.15 -8.21 -11.20
C ARG A 167 -8.45 -7.61 -9.83
N THR A 168 -7.86 -6.47 -9.53
CA THR A 168 -8.27 -5.65 -8.37
C THR A 168 -9.41 -4.74 -8.81
N TYR A 169 -10.54 -4.78 -8.10
CA TYR A 169 -11.72 -3.97 -8.46
C TYR A 169 -12.14 -2.99 -7.38
N ARG A 170 -11.56 -3.08 -6.18
CA ARG A 170 -11.78 -2.13 -5.10
C ARG A 170 -10.58 -2.07 -4.17
N CYS A 171 -10.29 -0.88 -3.65
CA CYS A 171 -9.21 -0.65 -2.70
C CYS A 171 -9.69 0.29 -1.59
N GLU A 172 -9.35 -0.01 -0.34
CA GLU A 172 -9.63 0.85 0.81
C GLU A 172 -8.34 1.12 1.57
N VAL A 173 -8.14 2.38 1.99
CA VAL A 173 -7.10 2.79 2.93
C VAL A 173 -7.79 3.37 4.16
N ASP A 174 -7.54 2.80 5.34
CA ASP A 174 -8.21 3.18 6.59
C ASP A 174 -9.74 3.24 6.47
N GLY A 175 -10.29 2.21 5.82
CA GLY A 175 -11.73 2.05 5.59
C GLY A 175 -12.34 3.03 4.57
N LYS A 176 -11.54 3.92 3.97
CA LYS A 176 -11.98 4.84 2.90
C LYS A 176 -11.60 4.26 1.55
N GLU A 177 -12.58 4.18 0.66
CA GLU A 177 -12.33 3.75 -0.72
C GLU A 177 -11.42 4.75 -1.42
N VAL A 178 -10.37 4.23 -2.05
CA VAL A 178 -9.44 5.00 -2.87
C VAL A 178 -9.57 4.56 -4.32
N PRO A 179 -9.39 5.48 -5.30
CA PRO A 179 -9.49 5.11 -6.71
C PRO A 179 -8.51 4.00 -7.04
N ILE A 180 -8.88 3.20 -8.04
CA ILE A 180 -7.94 2.32 -8.71
C ILE A 180 -7.54 3.00 -10.01
N ASP A 181 -6.30 3.49 -10.12
CA ASP A 181 -5.81 4.09 -11.35
C ASP A 181 -5.36 2.96 -12.29
N ASP A 182 -5.80 3.05 -13.53
CA ASP A 182 -5.31 2.19 -14.58
C ASP A 182 -3.83 2.47 -14.86
N VAL A 183 -3.16 1.50 -15.48
CA VAL A 183 -1.75 1.51 -15.94
C VAL A 183 -0.77 1.09 -14.82
N ILE A 184 -0.34 -0.18 -14.77
CA ILE A 184 0.48 -0.83 -15.81
C ILE A 184 0.16 -2.32 -15.98
N SER A 185 -0.26 -2.67 -17.19
CA SER A 185 -0.02 -3.99 -17.77
C SER A 185 1.46 -4.08 -18.17
N ASP A 186 2.32 -4.68 -17.35
CA ASP A 186 3.58 -5.19 -17.88
C ASP A 186 3.28 -6.52 -18.59
N LYS A 187 3.65 -6.59 -19.86
CA LYS A 187 3.58 -7.81 -20.68
C LYS A 187 4.58 -8.89 -20.22
N ARG A 188 5.28 -8.71 -19.09
CA ARG A 188 6.31 -9.63 -18.61
C ARG A 188 6.23 -9.96 -17.11
N ASN A 189 5.81 -9.04 -16.24
CA ASN A 189 5.65 -9.29 -14.80
C ASN A 189 4.21 -9.05 -14.36
N TYR A 190 3.50 -10.13 -14.08
CA TYR A 190 2.03 -10.18 -14.06
C TYR A 190 1.44 -10.29 -12.64
N GLY A 191 2.09 -9.69 -11.64
CA GLY A 191 1.59 -9.64 -10.26
C GLY A 191 0.66 -8.46 -10.02
N LEU A 192 0.14 -8.32 -8.79
CA LEU A 192 -0.52 -7.11 -8.34
C LEU A 192 0.62 -6.15 -8.05
N TYR A 193 0.84 -5.18 -8.91
CA TYR A 193 1.81 -4.13 -8.65
C TYR A 193 1.03 -2.89 -8.25
N GLY A 194 1.30 -2.35 -7.06
CA GLY A 194 0.60 -1.18 -6.54
C GLY A 194 1.53 -0.22 -5.82
N ALA A 195 1.25 1.07 -5.94
CA ALA A 195 1.87 2.10 -5.12
C ALA A 195 0.78 2.80 -4.32
N VAL A 196 0.81 2.66 -3.00
CA VAL A 196 -0.23 3.17 -2.10
C VAL A 196 0.37 4.21 -1.18
N ILE A 197 -0.36 5.31 -0.98
CA ILE A 197 -0.02 6.31 0.02
C ILE A 197 -1.03 6.19 1.16
N VAL A 198 -0.53 6.08 2.39
CA VAL A 198 -1.33 6.05 3.61
C VAL A 198 -1.12 7.38 4.31
N THR A 199 -2.21 8.13 4.51
CA THR A 199 -2.17 9.43 5.19
C THR A 199 -2.55 9.24 6.64
N ILE A 200 -1.60 9.53 7.53
CA ILE A 200 -1.67 9.44 8.99
C ILE A 200 -2.02 10.82 9.57
#